data_AF-M4RVW3-F1
#
_entry.id   AF-M4RVW3-F1
#
_cell.length_a   1.000
_cell.length_b   1.000
_cell.length_c   1.000
_cell.angle_alpha   90.00
_cell.angle_beta   90.00
_cell.angle_gamma   90.00
#
_symmetry.space_group_name_H-M   'P 1'
#
loop_
_entity.id
_entity.type
_entity.pdbx_description
1 polymer ?
#
loop_
_entity_poly.entity_id
_entity_poly.type
_entity_poly.pdbx_seq_one_letter_code
_entity_poly.pdbx_strand_id
1 'polypeptide(L)'
;MAYVDLNPIRAKMAKTPETSQHTSIQKRTVAIQQHKRQPYKLLPFVGNPRQNMPQGIAFSLQDYCELVDTTGRIIRADKAGAIDSAHSPILSRLGLSEEQWITLTTEFEQHFCYAAGAEQMMKAFKTHTHRKRIGGMKQAKRLLS
;
A
#
# COMPACT_ATOMS: atom_id res chain seq x y z
N MET A 1 -2.76 -1.19 2.12
CA MET A 1 -2.01 -1.09 3.39
C MET A 1 -1.26 0.23 3.45
N ALA A 2 -0.37 0.54 2.48
CA ALA A 2 0.40 1.78 2.46
C ALA A 2 -0.44 3.07 2.55
N TYR A 3 -1.53 3.18 1.77
CA TYR A 3 -2.46 4.33 1.88
C TYR A 3 -2.88 4.61 3.32
N VAL A 4 -3.37 3.57 4.04
CA VAL A 4 -3.83 3.67 5.42
C VAL A 4 -2.68 3.93 6.39
N ASP A 5 -1.54 3.27 6.18
CA ASP A 5 -0.34 3.47 6.99
C ASP A 5 0.22 4.90 6.86
N LEU A 6 -0.06 5.57 5.73
CA LEU A 6 0.29 6.97 5.46
C LEU A 6 -0.80 7.96 5.89
N ASN A 7 -2.00 7.50 6.30
CA ASN A 7 -3.10 8.40 6.70
C ASN A 7 -2.69 9.38 7.81
N PRO A 8 -2.03 8.96 8.92
CA PRO A 8 -1.61 9.91 9.96
C PRO A 8 -0.59 10.93 9.48
N ILE A 9 0.30 10.56 8.55
CA ILE A 9 1.27 11.48 7.94
C ILE A 9 0.55 12.50 7.06
N ARG A 10 -0.37 12.04 6.20
CA ARG A 10 -1.19 12.90 5.33
C ARG A 10 -2.05 13.87 6.13
N ALA A 11 -2.60 13.41 7.24
CA ALA A 11 -3.38 14.24 8.18
C ALA A 11 -2.53 15.13 9.09
N LYS A 12 -1.19 15.15 8.91
CA LYS A 12 -0.23 15.91 9.74
C LYS A 12 -0.25 15.53 11.23
N MET A 13 -0.75 14.34 11.57
CA MET A 13 -0.78 13.79 12.93
C MET A 13 0.50 13.02 13.29
N ALA A 14 1.27 12.58 12.28
CA ALA A 14 2.54 11.89 12.47
C ALA A 14 3.62 12.43 11.52
N LYS A 15 4.88 12.36 11.94
CA LYS A 15 6.02 12.80 11.12
C LYS A 15 6.67 11.63 10.37
N THR A 16 6.53 10.42 10.88
CA THR A 16 7.19 9.22 10.34
C THR A 16 6.26 8.01 10.43
N PRO A 17 6.52 6.93 9.67
CA PRO A 17 5.68 5.73 9.75
C PRO A 17 5.64 5.10 11.14
N GLU A 18 6.72 5.18 11.90
CA GLU A 18 6.83 4.65 13.27
C GLU A 18 5.94 5.40 14.26
N THR A 19 5.69 6.69 14.00
CA THR A 19 4.84 7.55 14.84
C THR A 19 3.37 7.57 14.38
N SER A 20 3.04 6.85 13.30
CA SER A 20 1.70 6.79 12.73
C SER A 20 0.78 5.87 13.55
N GLN A 21 0.19 6.40 14.62
CA GLN A 21 -0.59 5.61 15.57
C GLN A 21 -1.75 4.84 14.92
N HIS A 22 -2.04 3.65 15.46
CA HIS A 22 -3.13 2.76 15.04
C HIS A 22 -2.99 2.16 13.63
N THR A 23 -1.83 2.30 12.99
CA THR A 23 -1.56 1.74 11.67
C THR A 23 -0.89 0.35 11.74
N SER A 24 -0.83 -0.34 10.61
CA SER A 24 -0.18 -1.64 10.53
C SER A 24 1.34 -1.49 10.58
N ILE A 25 1.88 -0.43 9.97
CA ILE A 25 3.32 -0.15 9.97
C ILE A 25 3.83 0.16 11.38
N GLN A 26 3.10 0.96 12.17
CA GLN A 26 3.47 1.21 13.58
C GLN A 26 3.57 -0.10 14.37
N LYS A 27 2.56 -0.98 14.27
CA LYS A 27 2.56 -2.27 14.98
C LYS A 27 3.75 -3.15 14.58
N ARG A 28 4.14 -3.11 13.31
CA ARG A 28 5.29 -3.87 12.79
C ARG A 28 6.61 -3.27 13.26
N THR A 29 6.77 -1.94 13.22
CA THR A 29 7.98 -1.29 13.73
C THR A 29 8.17 -1.49 15.22
N VAL A 30 7.09 -1.40 16.03
CA VAL A 30 7.16 -1.70 17.47
C VAL A 30 7.61 -3.14 17.72
N ALA A 31 7.13 -4.11 16.94
CA ALA A 31 7.58 -5.49 17.05
C ALA A 31 9.07 -5.63 16.72
N ILE A 32 9.56 -4.96 15.67
CA ILE A 32 10.98 -4.94 15.30
C ILE A 32 11.83 -4.33 16.42
N GLN A 33 11.44 -3.17 16.94
CA GLN A 33 12.14 -2.47 18.03
C GLN A 33 12.22 -3.30 19.32
N GLN A 34 11.21 -4.14 19.57
CA GLN A 34 11.18 -5.05 20.71
C GLN A 34 11.84 -6.41 20.42
N HIS A 35 12.49 -6.58 19.26
CA HIS A 35 13.06 -7.85 18.80
C HIS A 35 12.05 -9.01 18.81
N LYS A 36 10.78 -8.71 18.53
CA LYS A 36 9.67 -9.67 18.47
C LYS A 36 9.39 -10.09 17.03
N ARG A 37 8.73 -11.23 16.89
CA ARG A 37 8.13 -11.68 15.62
C ARG A 37 7.06 -10.69 15.17
N GLN A 38 6.75 -10.73 13.87
CA GLN A 38 5.69 -9.92 13.29
C GLN A 38 4.34 -10.11 14.04
N PRO A 39 3.50 -9.07 14.15
CA PRO A 39 2.25 -9.15 14.89
C PRO A 39 1.30 -10.22 14.31
N TYR A 40 0.85 -11.16 15.14
CA TYR A 40 -0.01 -12.29 14.73
C TYR A 40 -1.40 -11.88 14.20
N LYS A 41 -1.90 -10.70 14.58
CA LYS A 41 -3.17 -10.14 14.09
C LYS A 41 -3.05 -9.52 12.69
N LEU A 42 -1.86 -9.49 12.11
CA LEU A 42 -1.60 -8.98 10.76
C LEU A 42 -1.09 -10.13 9.90
N LEU A 43 -1.51 -10.14 8.63
CA LEU A 43 -0.97 -11.10 7.66
C LEU A 43 0.57 -10.91 7.59
N PRO A 44 1.38 -11.96 7.80
CA PRO A 44 2.82 -11.81 7.91
C PRO A 44 3.45 -11.54 6.54
N PHE A 45 4.52 -10.77 6.53
CA PHE A 45 5.41 -10.66 5.38
C PHE A 45 6.28 -11.90 5.32
N VAL A 46 6.22 -12.61 4.20
CA VAL A 46 6.89 -13.91 4.02
C VAL A 46 8.09 -13.83 3.07
N GLY A 47 8.46 -12.62 2.66
CA GLY A 47 9.58 -12.38 1.76
C GLY A 47 9.22 -12.62 0.29
N ASN A 48 10.24 -12.72 -0.55
CA ASN A 48 10.08 -12.78 -2.00
C ASN A 48 9.51 -14.14 -2.45
N PRO A 49 8.77 -14.17 -3.58
CA PRO A 49 8.26 -15.42 -4.17
C PRO A 49 9.33 -16.49 -4.29
N ARG A 50 9.02 -17.71 -3.82
CA ARG A 50 9.90 -18.89 -3.86
C ARG A 50 9.09 -20.18 -3.89
N GLN A 51 9.71 -21.28 -4.28
CA GLN A 51 9.10 -22.61 -4.13
C GLN A 51 8.74 -22.86 -2.65
N ASN A 52 7.58 -23.48 -2.40
CA ASN A 52 7.02 -23.69 -1.05
C ASN A 52 6.82 -22.38 -0.26
N MET A 53 6.15 -21.40 -0.87
CA MET A 53 5.83 -20.13 -0.21
C MET A 53 4.81 -20.33 0.92
N PRO A 54 5.12 -19.90 2.17
CA PRO A 54 4.15 -19.94 3.24
C PRO A 54 3.04 -18.91 3.00
N GLN A 55 1.87 -19.12 3.60
CA GLN A 55 0.76 -18.19 3.48
C GLN A 55 1.13 -16.83 4.09
N GLY A 56 1.05 -15.78 3.27
CA GLY A 56 1.32 -14.43 3.71
C GLY A 56 1.49 -13.44 2.57
N ILE A 57 2.00 -12.28 2.94
CA ILE A 57 2.32 -11.17 2.07
C ILE A 57 3.66 -11.47 1.38
N ALA A 58 3.63 -11.70 0.06
CA ALA A 58 4.76 -12.15 -0.78
C ALA A 58 5.81 -11.05 -1.07
N PHE A 59 6.22 -10.32 -0.03
CA PHE A 59 7.29 -9.33 -0.09
C PHE A 59 8.01 -9.21 1.26
N SER A 60 9.18 -8.58 1.24
CA SER A 60 9.97 -8.30 2.45
C SER A 60 9.29 -7.19 3.27
N LEU A 61 9.33 -7.34 4.60
CA LEU A 61 8.90 -6.27 5.50
C LEU A 61 9.80 -5.04 5.37
N GLN A 62 11.09 -5.25 5.14
CA GLN A 62 12.06 -4.17 4.96
C GLN A 62 11.72 -3.32 3.73
N ASP A 63 11.57 -3.95 2.56
CA ASP A 63 11.21 -3.27 1.30
C ASP A 63 9.93 -2.44 1.46
N TYR A 64 8.95 -2.94 2.22
CA TYR A 64 7.72 -2.21 2.47
C TYR A 64 7.89 -1.03 3.41
N CYS A 65 8.65 -1.19 4.50
CA CYS A 65 8.96 -0.09 5.40
C CYS A 65 9.69 1.03 4.66
N GLU A 66 10.66 0.69 3.81
CA GLU A 66 11.40 1.64 2.97
C GLU A 66 10.49 2.37 1.98
N LEU A 67 9.62 1.63 1.27
CA LEU A 67 8.65 2.21 0.34
C LEU A 67 7.70 3.19 1.06
N VAL A 68 7.17 2.82 2.22
CA VAL A 68 6.26 3.67 2.99
C VAL A 68 6.98 4.88 3.58
N ASP A 69 8.21 4.74 4.10
CA ASP A 69 8.98 5.89 4.60
C ASP A 69 9.28 6.89 3.48
N THR A 70 9.76 6.39 2.34
CA THR A 70 10.05 7.22 1.15
C THR A 70 8.80 7.96 0.69
N THR A 71 7.67 7.26 0.57
CA THR A 71 6.39 7.87 0.20
C THR A 71 5.93 8.90 1.25
N GLY A 72 6.10 8.62 2.53
CA GLY A 72 5.75 9.53 3.61
C GLY A 72 6.58 10.82 3.60
N ARG A 73 7.87 10.75 3.24
CA ARG A 73 8.73 11.93 3.05
C ARG A 73 8.28 12.79 1.89
N ILE A 74 7.88 12.18 0.78
CA ILE A 74 7.33 12.87 -0.40
C ILE A 74 6.06 13.64 -0.01
N ILE A 75 5.11 12.96 0.64
CA ILE A 75 3.85 13.58 1.13
C ILE A 75 4.15 14.76 2.06
N ARG A 76 5.13 14.62 2.97
CA ARG A 76 5.49 15.69 3.91
C ARG A 76 6.18 16.88 3.27
N ALA A 77 7.00 16.64 2.26
CA ALA A 77 7.74 17.71 1.59
C ALA A 77 6.81 18.61 0.75
N ASP A 78 5.54 18.23 0.59
CA ASP A 78 4.59 18.85 -0.36
C ASP A 78 5.20 18.96 -1.77
N LYS A 79 6.11 18.02 -2.08
CA LYS A 79 6.81 17.93 -3.35
C LYS A 79 6.30 16.69 -4.06
N ALA A 80 6.00 16.83 -5.35
CA ALA A 80 6.01 15.72 -6.28
C ALA A 80 7.47 15.28 -6.48
N GLY A 81 8.07 14.69 -5.44
CA GLY A 81 9.40 14.10 -5.53
C GLY A 81 9.29 12.75 -6.22
N ALA A 82 10.20 12.48 -7.14
CA ALA A 82 10.29 11.17 -7.75
C ALA A 82 10.70 10.14 -6.69
N ILE A 83 9.92 9.08 -6.45
CA ILE A 83 10.46 7.85 -5.85
C ILE A 83 11.42 7.31 -6.90
N ASP A 84 12.72 7.41 -6.64
CA ASP A 84 13.71 6.83 -7.55
C ASP A 84 13.36 5.36 -7.80
N SER A 85 12.96 5.06 -9.04
CA SER A 85 12.58 3.71 -9.46
C SER A 85 13.72 2.70 -9.25
N ALA A 86 14.98 3.16 -9.22
CA ALA A 86 16.13 2.33 -8.86
C ALA A 86 16.14 1.93 -7.38
N HIS A 87 15.42 2.66 -6.52
CA HIS A 87 15.34 2.46 -5.07
C HIS A 87 14.06 1.77 -4.61
N SER A 88 13.18 1.38 -5.53
CA SER A 88 12.00 0.59 -5.17
C SER A 88 11.73 -0.59 -6.11
N PRO A 89 12.57 -1.65 -6.06
CA PRO A 89 12.34 -2.90 -6.79
C PRO A 89 10.95 -3.50 -6.57
N ILE A 90 10.30 -3.16 -5.45
CA ILE A 90 8.94 -3.55 -5.12
C ILE A 90 7.89 -3.00 -6.09
N LEU A 91 8.04 -1.78 -6.61
CA LEU A 91 7.07 -1.20 -7.56
C LEU A 91 7.09 -1.95 -8.89
N SER A 92 8.28 -2.22 -9.42
CA SER A 92 8.46 -3.02 -10.65
C SER A 92 7.90 -4.43 -10.50
N ARG A 93 8.09 -5.08 -9.35
CA ARG A 93 7.53 -6.41 -9.05
C ARG A 93 6.00 -6.41 -8.96
N LEU A 94 5.41 -5.31 -8.52
CA LEU A 94 3.96 -5.13 -8.46
C LEU A 94 3.36 -4.69 -9.80
N GLY A 95 4.20 -4.42 -10.81
CA GLY A 95 3.74 -3.90 -12.10
C GLY A 95 3.18 -2.48 -12.01
N LEU A 96 3.60 -1.71 -11.00
CA LEU A 96 3.13 -0.34 -10.79
C LEU A 96 4.21 0.65 -11.19
N SER A 97 3.81 1.64 -12.00
CA SER A 97 4.63 2.82 -12.19
C SER A 97 4.65 3.66 -10.92
N GLU A 98 5.65 4.52 -10.83
CA GLU A 98 5.76 5.49 -9.75
C GLU A 98 4.53 6.41 -9.69
N GLU A 99 4.10 6.93 -10.83
CA GLU A 99 2.92 7.80 -10.93
C GLU A 99 1.67 7.08 -10.40
N GLN A 100 1.45 5.83 -10.82
CA GLN A 100 0.34 5.02 -10.32
C GLN A 100 0.42 4.84 -8.80
N TRP A 101 1.61 4.55 -8.28
CA TRP A 101 1.83 4.39 -6.84
C TRP A 101 1.53 5.66 -6.04
N ILE A 102 2.05 6.80 -6.48
CA ILE A 102 1.80 8.08 -5.83
C ILE A 102 0.31 8.38 -5.83
N THR A 103 -0.36 8.30 -7.00
CA THR A 103 -1.82 8.49 -7.08
C THR A 103 -2.58 7.55 -6.14
N LEU A 104 -2.23 6.27 -6.08
CA LEU A 104 -2.88 5.29 -5.21
C LEU A 104 -2.64 5.54 -3.71
N THR A 105 -1.54 6.19 -3.33
CA THR A 105 -1.19 6.43 -1.92
C THR A 105 -1.62 7.80 -1.41
N THR A 106 -1.90 8.76 -2.29
CA THR A 106 -2.32 10.12 -1.93
C THR A 106 -3.79 10.40 -2.25
N GLU A 107 -4.31 9.85 -3.35
CA GLU A 107 -5.63 10.18 -3.91
C GLU A 107 -6.61 9.00 -3.90
N PHE A 108 -6.33 7.94 -3.15
CA PHE A 108 -7.10 6.69 -3.20
C PHE A 108 -8.63 6.88 -3.15
N GLU A 109 -9.12 7.67 -2.19
CA GLU A 109 -10.55 7.94 -1.97
C GLU A 109 -11.18 8.84 -3.06
N GLN A 110 -10.36 9.52 -3.87
CA GLN A 110 -10.83 10.28 -5.03
C GLN A 110 -11.12 9.35 -6.22
N HIS A 111 -10.40 8.23 -6.30
CA HIS A 111 -10.49 7.28 -7.41
C HIS A 111 -11.39 6.09 -7.11
N PHE A 112 -11.51 5.71 -5.83
CA PHE A 112 -12.27 4.56 -5.36
C PHE A 112 -13.15 4.91 -4.18
N CYS A 113 -14.35 4.32 -4.13
CA CYS A 113 -15.33 4.59 -3.06
C CYS A 113 -15.81 3.29 -2.40
N TYR A 114 -16.49 2.41 -3.15
CA TYR A 114 -17.04 1.16 -2.60
C TYR A 114 -16.17 -0.07 -2.85
N ALA A 115 -15.33 -0.04 -3.88
CA ALA A 115 -14.46 -1.13 -4.27
C ALA A 115 -13.25 -0.57 -5.04
N ALA A 116 -12.12 -1.26 -4.91
CA ALA A 116 -10.90 -1.01 -5.64
C ALA A 116 -10.28 -2.36 -6.03
N GLY A 117 -9.67 -2.42 -7.20
CA GLY A 117 -9.04 -3.65 -7.71
C GLY A 117 -8.95 -3.61 -9.22
N ALA A 118 -8.33 -4.65 -9.80
CA ALA A 118 -8.29 -4.82 -11.25
C ALA A 118 -9.71 -4.83 -11.85
N GLU A 119 -9.84 -4.37 -13.10
CA GLU A 119 -11.15 -4.21 -13.77
C GLU A 119 -11.98 -5.50 -13.72
N GLN A 120 -11.35 -6.65 -13.96
CA GLN A 120 -12.00 -7.95 -13.92
C GLN A 120 -12.57 -8.27 -12.52
N MET A 121 -11.81 -7.96 -11.47
CA MET A 121 -12.25 -8.16 -10.08
C MET A 121 -13.38 -7.20 -9.70
N MET A 122 -13.34 -5.96 -10.19
CA MET A 122 -14.44 -5.01 -9.99
C MET A 122 -15.72 -5.46 -10.68
N LYS A 123 -15.63 -6.06 -11.88
CA LYS A 123 -16.79 -6.67 -12.57
C LYS A 123 -17.34 -7.85 -11.79
N ALA A 124 -16.47 -8.74 -11.30
CA ALA A 124 -16.87 -9.87 -10.47
C ALA A 124 -17.57 -9.40 -9.18
N PHE A 125 -17.01 -8.41 -8.48
CA PHE A 125 -17.60 -7.81 -7.29
C PHE A 125 -18.98 -7.18 -7.57
N LYS A 126 -19.14 -6.47 -8.69
CA LYS A 126 -20.43 -5.89 -9.12
C LYS A 126 -21.50 -6.97 -9.24
N THR A 127 -21.17 -8.08 -9.92
CA THR A 127 -22.09 -9.21 -10.12
C THR A 127 -22.43 -9.87 -8.78
N HIS A 128 -21.41 -10.16 -7.96
CA HIS A 128 -21.57 -10.83 -6.67
C HIS A 128 -22.39 -10.01 -5.66
N THR A 129 -22.34 -8.68 -5.75
CA THR A 129 -23.08 -7.78 -4.85
C THR A 129 -24.40 -7.28 -5.44
N HIS A 130 -24.83 -7.81 -6.59
CA HIS A 130 -26.05 -7.41 -7.31
C HIS A 130 -26.19 -5.90 -7.56
N ARG A 131 -25.06 -5.19 -7.74
CA ARG A 131 -25.06 -3.74 -7.96
C ARG A 131 -25.30 -3.39 -9.43
N LYS A 132 -26.17 -2.41 -9.68
CA LYS A 132 -26.45 -1.90 -11.05
C LYS A 132 -25.26 -1.14 -11.65
N ARG A 133 -24.54 -0.36 -10.83
CA ARG A 133 -23.37 0.47 -11.22
C ARG A 133 -22.25 0.33 -10.20
N ILE A 134 -21.02 0.53 -10.65
CA ILE A 134 -19.83 0.59 -9.79
C ILE A 134 -18.98 1.79 -10.22
N GLY A 135 -18.62 2.64 -9.26
CA GLY A 135 -17.70 3.76 -9.49
C GLY A 135 -16.25 3.28 -9.56
N GLY A 136 -15.37 4.08 -10.15
CA GLY A 136 -13.92 3.78 -10.18
C GLY A 136 -13.46 2.82 -11.29
N MET A 137 -14.34 2.33 -12.17
CA MET A 137 -13.96 1.37 -13.23
C MET A 137 -12.93 1.95 -14.23
N LYS A 138 -13.09 3.22 -14.63
CA LYS A 138 -12.11 3.92 -15.47
C LYS A 138 -10.76 4.04 -14.77
N GLN A 139 -10.78 4.27 -13.45
CA GLN A 139 -9.56 4.44 -12.65
C GLN A 139 -8.86 3.11 -12.40
N ALA A 140 -9.61 2.01 -12.20
CA ALA A 140 -9.04 0.67 -12.12
C ALA A 140 -8.26 0.29 -13.39
N LYS A 141 -8.80 0.61 -14.57
CA LYS A 141 -8.10 0.40 -15.85
C LYS A 141 -6.89 1.32 -16.06
N ARG A 142 -6.75 2.39 -15.29
CA ARG A 142 -5.62 3.32 -15.40
C ARG A 142 -4.53 3.02 -14.36
N LEU A 143 -4.96 2.65 -13.15
CA LEU A 143 -4.11 2.60 -11.97
C LEU A 143 -3.75 1.17 -11.52
N LEU A 144 -4.50 0.15 -11.99
CA LEU A 144 -4.42 -1.24 -11.46
C LEU A 144 -4.51 -2.29 -12.58
N SER A 145 -3.98 -1.97 -13.76
CA SER A 145 -4.09 -2.77 -14.99
C SER A 145 -2.72 -3.11 -15.55
#